data_AF-A0A3L8BY04-F1
#
_entry.id   AF-A0A3L8BY04-F1
#
_cell.length_a   1.000
_cell.length_b   1.000
_cell.length_c   1.000
_cell.angle_alpha   90.00
_cell.angle_beta   90.00
_cell.angle_gamma   90.00
#
_symmetry.space_group_name_H-M   'P 1'
#
loop_
_entity.id
_entity.type
_entity.pdbx_description
1 polymer ?
#
loop_
_entity_poly.entity_id
_entity_poly.type
_entity_poly.pdbx_seq_one_letter_code
_entity_poly.pdbx_strand_id
1 'polypeptide(L)'
;MSSFEDPNQALLRSPVYGIVTGHFLGLNPSRSPLVIFPGQVGSAAKEARTIADLQNVSFGAEVILQFDQGDVEKPIILGVIQNPENWITRLDGNPIQVEADGKHMEIQAQEKLELRCGKASIILTSAGKVLIKGTYLSSRATGTHRIKGGCVQIN
;
A
#
# COMPACT_ATOMS: atom_id res chain seq x y z
N MET A 1 22.38 -31.89 -28.98
CA MET A 1 21.20 -31.00 -28.84
C MET A 1 20.75 -31.10 -27.39
N SER A 2 21.23 -30.21 -26.53
CA SER A 2 20.78 -30.19 -25.13
C SER A 2 19.41 -29.55 -25.10
N SER A 3 18.42 -30.31 -24.62
CA SER A 3 17.13 -29.79 -24.21
C SER A 3 17.39 -28.67 -23.20
N PHE A 4 17.15 -27.42 -23.60
CA PHE A 4 17.07 -26.33 -22.64
C PHE A 4 15.82 -26.61 -21.79
N GLU A 5 16.06 -27.05 -20.56
CA GLU A 5 15.01 -27.14 -19.54
C GLU A 5 14.42 -25.74 -19.40
N ASP A 6 13.09 -25.61 -19.49
CA ASP A 6 12.42 -24.34 -19.26
C ASP A 6 12.87 -23.83 -17.88
N PRO A 7 13.54 -22.66 -17.78
CA PRO A 7 14.08 -22.18 -16.50
C PRO A 7 12.98 -21.96 -15.45
N ASN A 8 11.71 -21.90 -15.85
CA ASN A 8 10.57 -21.86 -14.93
C ASN A 8 10.12 -23.24 -14.43
N GLN A 9 10.58 -24.33 -15.05
CA GLN A 9 10.21 -25.71 -14.72
C GLN A 9 11.37 -26.52 -14.11
N ALA A 10 12.61 -26.04 -14.24
CA ALA A 10 13.77 -26.70 -13.65
C ALA A 10 13.68 -26.67 -12.10
N LEU A 11 13.83 -27.83 -11.48
CA LEU A 11 13.84 -27.94 -10.01
C LEU A 11 15.09 -27.25 -9.44
N LEU A 12 14.88 -26.36 -8.46
CA LEU A 12 15.95 -25.77 -7.68
C LEU A 12 16.49 -26.80 -6.70
N ARG A 13 17.81 -26.98 -6.71
CA ARG A 13 18.52 -27.87 -5.80
C ARG A 13 19.49 -27.06 -4.96
N SER A 14 19.52 -27.36 -3.66
CA SER A 14 20.51 -26.78 -2.76
C SER A 14 21.94 -27.15 -3.21
N PRO A 15 22.92 -26.24 -3.05
CA PRO A 15 22.75 -24.90 -2.49
C PRO A 15 22.34 -23.86 -3.55
N VAL A 16 21.39 -22.98 -3.19
CA VAL A 16 21.00 -21.83 -4.01
C VAL A 16 21.60 -20.55 -3.40
N TYR A 17 22.64 -20.02 -4.04
CA TYR A 17 23.31 -18.77 -3.61
C TYR A 17 22.84 -17.52 -4.37
N GLY A 18 21.94 -17.69 -5.35
CA GLY A 18 21.29 -16.60 -6.06
C GLY A 18 20.00 -16.15 -5.38
N ILE A 19 19.49 -14.99 -5.81
CA ILE A 19 18.17 -14.51 -5.43
C ILE A 19 17.11 -15.22 -6.29
N VAL A 20 15.98 -15.59 -5.69
CA VAL A 20 14.83 -16.19 -6.39
C VAL A 20 13.59 -15.32 -6.18
N THR A 21 12.76 -15.15 -7.20
CA THR A 21 11.44 -14.53 -7.06
C THR A 21 10.39 -15.60 -6.79
N GLY A 22 9.44 -15.28 -5.91
CA GLY A 22 8.33 -16.16 -5.53
C GLY A 22 7.07 -15.36 -5.29
N HIS A 23 6.04 -16.04 -4.80
CA HIS A 23 4.75 -15.44 -4.46
C HIS A 23 4.43 -15.68 -2.99
N PHE A 24 4.00 -14.62 -2.31
CA PHE A 24 3.50 -14.68 -0.95
C PHE A 24 2.04 -15.13 -0.93
N LEU A 25 1.72 -16.13 -0.11
CA LEU A 25 0.39 -16.76 -0.06
C LEU A 25 -0.37 -16.44 1.23
N GLY A 26 0.16 -15.57 2.09
CA GLY A 26 -0.44 -15.22 3.38
C GLY A 26 0.34 -15.78 4.57
N LEU A 27 -0.26 -15.64 5.75
CA LEU A 27 0.31 -16.13 7.01
C LEU A 27 -0.42 -17.39 7.45
N ASN A 28 0.32 -18.36 7.98
CA ASN A 28 -0.26 -19.51 8.67
C ASN A 28 -0.86 -19.11 10.04
N PRO A 29 -1.56 -20.00 10.77
CA PRO A 29 -2.11 -19.68 12.09
C PRO A 29 -1.10 -19.22 13.13
N SER A 30 0.17 -19.63 12.99
CA SER A 30 1.30 -19.21 13.83
C SER A 30 1.94 -17.88 13.36
N ARG A 31 1.32 -17.18 12.41
CA ARG A 31 1.78 -15.93 11.78
C ARG A 31 3.11 -16.04 11.00
N SER A 32 3.51 -17.25 10.60
CA SER A 32 4.65 -17.45 9.70
C SER A 32 4.20 -17.30 8.24
N PRO A 33 4.95 -16.57 7.40
CA PRO A 33 4.59 -16.38 6.00
C PRO A 33 4.74 -17.67 5.19
N LEU A 34 3.85 -17.83 4.23
CA LEU A 34 3.83 -18.94 3.29
C LEU A 34 4.20 -18.44 1.90
N VAL A 35 5.07 -19.17 1.21
CA VAL A 35 5.55 -18.83 -0.13
C VAL A 35 5.50 -20.02 -1.09
N ILE A 36 5.40 -19.70 -2.37
CA ILE A 36 5.66 -20.61 -3.49
C ILE A 36 6.67 -19.96 -4.44
N PHE A 37 7.56 -20.74 -5.02
CA PHE A 37 8.55 -20.22 -5.97
C PHE A 37 8.90 -21.24 -7.05
N PRO A 38 9.39 -20.80 -8.23
CA PRO A 38 9.77 -21.70 -9.32
C PRO A 38 10.81 -22.72 -8.87
N GLY A 39 10.69 -23.95 -9.36
CA GLY A 39 11.63 -25.02 -9.06
C GLY A 39 11.53 -25.60 -7.63
N GLN A 40 10.56 -25.19 -6.81
CA GLN A 40 10.30 -25.87 -5.56
C GLN A 40 9.85 -27.33 -5.78
N VAL A 41 10.16 -28.21 -4.84
CA VAL A 41 9.68 -29.60 -4.90
C VAL A 41 8.24 -29.68 -4.40
N GLY A 42 7.34 -30.08 -5.30
CA GLY A 42 5.90 -30.22 -5.01
C GLY A 42 5.13 -28.90 -5.10
N SER A 43 3.82 -28.96 -4.85
CA SER A 43 2.90 -27.81 -4.97
C SER A 43 2.53 -27.17 -3.63
N ALA A 44 2.98 -27.74 -2.51
CA ALA A 44 2.69 -27.22 -1.19
C ALA A 44 3.46 -25.92 -0.93
N ALA A 45 2.82 -24.97 -0.26
CA ALA A 45 3.48 -23.75 0.18
C ALA A 45 4.55 -24.07 1.23
N LYS A 46 5.68 -23.36 1.18
CA LYS A 46 6.75 -23.45 2.17
C LYS A 46 6.61 -22.35 3.20
N GLU A 47 6.85 -22.68 4.46
CA GLU A 47 7.01 -21.68 5.51
C GLU A 47 8.32 -20.93 5.31
N ALA A 48 8.24 -19.60 5.37
CA ALA A 48 9.37 -18.71 5.23
C ALA A 48 9.59 -17.91 6.51
N ARG A 49 10.81 -17.39 6.66
CA ARG A 49 11.07 -16.25 7.54
C ARG A 49 10.92 -14.96 6.73
N THR A 50 10.81 -13.82 7.40
CA THR A 50 10.70 -12.53 6.71
C THR A 50 11.46 -11.44 7.45
N ILE A 51 12.03 -10.50 6.69
CA ILE A 51 12.50 -9.19 7.18
C ILE A 51 11.54 -8.06 6.77
N ALA A 52 10.64 -8.31 5.82
CA ALA A 52 9.64 -7.36 5.35
C ALA A 52 8.39 -7.37 6.26
N ASP A 53 7.73 -6.22 6.39
CA ASP A 53 6.39 -6.14 6.99
C ASP A 53 5.34 -6.67 6.00
N LEU A 54 4.76 -7.82 6.34
CA LEU A 54 3.80 -8.52 5.49
C LEU A 54 2.34 -8.31 5.92
N GLN A 55 2.07 -7.45 6.91
CA GLN A 55 0.72 -7.29 7.47
C GLN A 55 -0.33 -6.88 6.44
N ASN A 56 0.06 -6.03 5.48
CA ASN A 56 -0.83 -5.48 4.45
C ASN A 56 -0.46 -5.94 3.04
N VAL A 57 0.30 -7.02 2.92
CA VAL A 57 0.72 -7.56 1.63
C VAL A 57 -0.35 -8.53 1.12
N SER A 58 -0.78 -8.34 -0.12
CA SER A 58 -1.84 -9.16 -0.73
C SER A 58 -1.37 -10.57 -1.04
N PHE A 59 -2.31 -11.52 -1.04
CA PHE A 59 -2.09 -12.86 -1.58
C PHE A 59 -1.63 -12.78 -3.04
N GLY A 60 -0.64 -13.60 -3.40
CA GLY A 60 -0.03 -13.62 -4.72
C GLY A 60 0.91 -12.45 -4.99
N ALA A 61 1.23 -11.62 -4.00
CA ALA A 61 2.24 -10.58 -4.18
C ALA A 61 3.61 -11.21 -4.49
N GLU A 62 4.29 -10.66 -5.47
CA GLU A 62 5.63 -11.12 -5.85
C GLU A 62 6.65 -10.70 -4.78
N VAL A 63 7.50 -11.63 -4.38
CA VAL A 63 8.48 -11.45 -3.30
C VAL A 63 9.87 -11.90 -3.73
N ILE A 64 10.88 -11.25 -3.14
CA ILE A 64 12.28 -11.63 -3.27
C ILE A 64 12.62 -12.60 -2.14
N LEU A 65 13.16 -13.75 -2.51
CA LEU A 65 13.58 -14.82 -1.62
C LEU A 65 15.09 -15.00 -1.64
N GLN A 66 15.62 -15.27 -0.45
CA GLN A 66 16.93 -15.87 -0.25
C GLN A 66 16.79 -17.09 0.67
N PHE A 67 17.74 -18.00 0.61
CA PHE A 67 17.70 -19.27 1.32
C PHE A 67 18.80 -19.32 2.37
N ASP A 68 18.44 -19.70 3.61
CA ASP A 68 19.41 -19.77 4.71
C ASP A 68 20.51 -20.81 4.41
N GLN A 69 21.76 -20.37 4.34
CA GLN A 69 22.90 -21.19 3.89
C GLN A 69 22.70 -21.86 2.51
N GLY A 70 21.84 -21.30 1.67
CA GLY A 70 21.47 -21.86 0.36
C GLY A 70 20.51 -23.05 0.42
N ASP A 71 19.93 -23.34 1.59
CA ASP A 71 18.96 -24.43 1.77
C ASP A 71 17.57 -24.03 1.23
N VAL A 72 17.19 -24.59 0.07
CA VAL A 72 15.93 -24.26 -0.62
C VAL A 72 14.67 -24.51 0.24
N GLU A 73 14.79 -25.36 1.26
CA GLU A 73 13.74 -25.66 2.22
C GLU A 73 13.57 -24.59 3.31
N LYS A 74 14.48 -23.61 3.39
CA LYS A 74 14.49 -22.54 4.39
C LYS A 74 14.46 -21.14 3.74
N PRO A 75 13.35 -20.78 3.07
CA PRO A 75 13.21 -19.47 2.44
C PRO A 75 13.13 -18.33 3.46
N ILE A 76 13.69 -17.19 3.07
CA ILE A 76 13.64 -15.92 3.78
C ILE A 76 13.14 -14.87 2.78
N ILE A 77 12.00 -14.25 3.06
CA ILE A 77 11.47 -13.11 2.31
C ILE A 77 12.30 -11.89 2.68
N LEU A 78 13.01 -11.34 1.68
CA LEU A 78 13.81 -10.13 1.82
C LEU A 78 12.99 -8.85 1.57
N GLY A 79 12.03 -8.92 0.66
CA GLY A 79 11.21 -7.79 0.26
C GLY A 79 10.06 -8.19 -0.65
N VAL A 80 9.09 -7.29 -0.78
CA VAL A 80 7.96 -7.44 -1.71
C VAL A 80 8.24 -6.58 -2.93
N ILE A 81 8.21 -7.18 -4.11
CA ILE A 81 8.39 -6.45 -5.37
C ILE A 81 7.18 -5.52 -5.53
N GLN A 82 7.45 -4.23 -5.63
CA GLN A 82 6.44 -3.21 -5.83
C GLN A 82 6.39 -2.84 -7.32
N ASN A 83 5.19 -2.73 -7.88
CA ASN A 83 5.02 -2.03 -9.15
C ASN A 83 4.85 -0.53 -8.87
N PRO A 84 5.76 0.35 -9.35
CA PRO A 84 5.64 1.80 -9.16
C PRO A 84 4.34 2.40 -9.69
N GLU A 85 3.72 1.80 -10.70
CA GLU A 85 2.41 2.23 -11.22
C GLU A 85 1.29 2.06 -10.18
N ASN A 86 1.46 1.13 -9.24
CA ASN A 86 0.54 0.89 -8.13
C ASN A 86 0.87 1.73 -6.89
N TRP A 87 1.88 2.61 -6.95
CA TRP A 87 2.15 3.60 -5.90
C TRP A 87 1.08 4.69 -5.90
N ILE A 88 -0.13 4.29 -5.54
CA ILE A 88 -1.17 5.20 -5.12
C ILE A 88 -0.80 5.60 -3.69
N THR A 89 -0.69 6.90 -3.42
CA THR A 89 -0.53 7.43 -2.06
C THR A 89 -1.80 7.11 -1.26
N ARG A 90 -1.83 5.92 -0.65
CA ARG A 90 -2.97 5.43 0.12
C ARG A 90 -2.95 6.07 1.50
N LEU A 91 -3.89 6.97 1.75
CA LEU A 91 -4.46 7.17 3.08
C LEU A 91 -5.78 6.40 3.09
N ASP A 92 -5.87 5.33 3.90
CA ASP A 92 -7.09 4.54 4.14
C ASP A 92 -7.79 3.96 2.88
N GLY A 93 -7.01 3.40 1.94
CA GLY A 93 -7.54 2.54 0.87
C GLY A 93 -8.23 3.27 -0.29
N ASN A 94 -8.37 4.60 -0.24
CA ASN A 94 -8.86 5.39 -1.36
C ASN A 94 -7.71 6.14 -2.05
N PRO A 95 -7.67 6.15 -3.39
CA PRO A 95 -6.71 6.99 -4.11
C PRO A 95 -7.00 8.45 -3.81
N ILE A 96 -6.04 9.16 -3.20
CA ILE A 96 -6.05 10.61 -3.22
C ILE A 96 -5.60 11.02 -4.62
N GLN A 97 -6.53 11.51 -5.43
CA GLN A 97 -6.19 12.18 -6.67
C GLN A 97 -5.75 13.61 -6.33
N VAL A 98 -4.47 13.87 -6.53
CA VAL A 98 -3.89 15.21 -6.47
C VAL A 98 -3.41 15.56 -7.86
N GLU A 99 -4.08 16.51 -8.51
CA GLU A 99 -3.60 17.11 -9.75
C GLU A 99 -2.99 18.47 -9.43
N ALA A 100 -1.71 18.66 -9.73
CA ALA A 100 -1.01 19.91 -9.51
C ALA A 100 -0.26 20.32 -10.78
N ASP A 101 -0.63 21.46 -11.37
CA ASP A 101 -0.03 22.00 -12.59
C ASP A 101 0.98 23.15 -12.31
N GLY A 102 1.32 23.34 -11.03
CA GLY A 102 2.16 24.45 -10.54
C GLY A 102 1.42 25.78 -10.37
N LYS A 103 0.16 25.88 -10.79
CA LYS A 103 -0.72 27.07 -10.62
C LYS A 103 -1.98 26.74 -9.82
N HIS A 104 -2.43 25.50 -9.88
CA HIS A 104 -3.64 24.95 -9.31
C HIS A 104 -3.33 23.61 -8.67
N MET A 105 -3.99 23.31 -7.56
CA MET A 105 -3.93 22.01 -6.88
C MET A 105 -5.36 21.55 -6.60
N GLU A 106 -5.74 20.42 -7.16
CA GLU A 106 -7.05 19.80 -6.93
C GLU A 106 -6.91 18.56 -6.06
N ILE A 107 -7.72 18.46 -5.00
CA ILE A 107 -7.77 17.30 -4.11
C ILE A 107 -9.21 16.78 -4.09
N GLN A 108 -9.42 15.56 -4.55
CA GLN A 108 -10.76 14.94 -4.62
C GLN A 108 -10.91 13.74 -3.66
N ALA A 109 -12.12 13.56 -3.13
CA ALA A 109 -12.53 12.41 -2.32
C ALA A 109 -13.99 12.06 -2.62
N GLN A 110 -14.33 10.77 -2.63
CA GLN A 110 -15.68 10.30 -2.99
C GLN A 110 -16.72 10.53 -1.88
N GLU A 111 -16.34 10.35 -0.62
CA GLU A 111 -17.27 10.44 0.52
C GLU A 111 -17.00 11.64 1.44
N LYS A 112 -15.72 11.85 1.81
CA LYS A 112 -15.32 12.83 2.81
C LYS A 112 -13.87 13.28 2.60
N LEU A 113 -13.64 14.58 2.63
CA LEU A 113 -12.29 15.18 2.68
C LEU A 113 -12.12 15.89 4.03
N GLU A 114 -11.12 15.49 4.83
CA GLU A 114 -10.86 16.06 6.14
C GLU A 114 -9.40 16.53 6.29
N LEU A 115 -9.22 17.82 6.58
CA LEU A 115 -7.94 18.40 6.98
C LEU A 115 -7.96 18.58 8.51
N ARG A 116 -7.11 17.86 9.23
CA ARG A 116 -7.09 17.83 10.70
C ARG A 116 -5.73 18.21 11.27
N CYS A 117 -5.74 19.06 12.30
CA CYS A 117 -4.57 19.39 13.11
C CYS A 117 -4.98 19.57 14.57
N GLY A 118 -4.66 18.57 15.41
CA GLY A 118 -5.07 18.56 16.82
C GLY A 118 -6.60 18.65 16.99
N LYS A 119 -7.07 19.69 17.69
CA LYS A 119 -8.51 19.96 17.93
C LYS A 119 -9.23 20.66 16.78
N ALA A 120 -8.50 21.09 15.74
CA ALA A 120 -9.07 21.78 14.59
C ALA A 120 -9.30 20.82 13.42
N SER A 121 -10.39 21.04 12.68
CA SER A 121 -10.66 20.33 11.43
C SER A 121 -11.46 21.14 10.42
N ILE A 122 -11.22 20.89 9.13
CA ILE A 122 -12.05 21.32 8.00
C ILE A 122 -12.52 20.04 7.30
N ILE A 123 -13.83 19.84 7.19
CA ILE A 123 -14.44 18.64 6.61
C ILE A 123 -15.38 19.03 5.48
N LEU A 124 -15.17 18.46 4.30
CA LEU A 124 -16.12 18.47 3.19
C LEU A 124 -16.76 17.08 3.08
N THR A 125 -18.08 17.02 2.89
CA THR A 125 -18.81 15.75 2.72
C THR A 125 -19.41 15.63 1.33
N SER A 126 -19.68 14.41 0.86
CA SER A 126 -20.37 14.13 -0.40
C SER A 126 -21.77 14.76 -0.50
N ALA A 127 -22.40 15.06 0.64
CA ALA A 127 -23.65 15.80 0.72
C ALA A 127 -23.49 17.33 0.50
N GLY A 128 -22.29 17.81 0.18
CA GLY A 128 -21.98 19.22 -0.05
C GLY A 128 -21.85 20.06 1.24
N LYS A 129 -21.74 19.43 2.42
CA LYS A 129 -21.57 20.17 3.68
C LYS A 129 -20.10 20.49 3.91
N VAL A 130 -19.83 21.72 4.33
CA VAL A 130 -18.51 22.17 4.80
C VAL A 130 -18.59 22.46 6.30
N LEU A 131 -17.79 21.76 7.10
CA LEU A 131 -17.70 21.93 8.54
C LEU A 131 -16.32 22.44 8.92
N ILE A 132 -16.25 23.59 9.59
CA ILE A 132 -15.02 24.17 10.12
C ILE A 132 -15.10 24.14 11.64
N LYS A 133 -14.18 23.44 12.29
CA LYS A 133 -14.11 23.31 13.75
C LYS A 133 -12.74 23.76 14.25
N GLY A 134 -12.74 24.49 15.36
CA GLY A 134 -11.54 24.93 16.04
C GLY A 134 -11.88 25.67 17.32
N THR A 135 -10.90 25.85 18.20
CA THR A 135 -11.05 26.67 19.41
C THR A 135 -11.07 28.17 19.10
N TYR A 136 -10.59 28.57 17.93
CA TYR A 136 -10.57 29.93 17.43
C TYR A 136 -10.63 29.91 15.90
N LEU A 137 -11.46 30.79 15.31
CA LEU A 137 -11.55 30.98 13.86
C LEU A 137 -11.27 32.45 13.55
N SER A 138 -10.27 32.70 12.70
CA SER A 138 -10.00 34.03 12.13
C SER A 138 -10.32 34.00 10.65
N SER A 139 -11.29 34.81 10.22
CA SER A 139 -11.61 34.98 8.80
C SER A 139 -11.38 36.44 8.42
N ARG A 140 -10.46 36.68 7.49
CA ARG A 140 -10.02 38.01 7.06
C ARG A 140 -10.00 38.07 5.53
N ALA A 141 -10.61 39.12 4.99
CA ALA A 141 -10.52 39.48 3.58
C ALA A 141 -9.92 40.88 3.44
N THR A 142 -9.11 41.11 2.42
CA THR A 142 -8.64 42.45 2.04
C THR A 142 -9.70 43.25 1.29
N GLY A 143 -10.62 42.55 0.61
CA GLY A 143 -11.81 43.12 -0.01
C GLY A 143 -13.09 42.75 0.76
N THR A 144 -14.20 42.58 0.04
CA THR A 144 -15.48 42.22 0.63
C THR A 144 -15.51 40.76 1.08
N HIS A 145 -15.82 40.53 2.36
CA HIS A 145 -16.18 39.20 2.85
C HIS A 145 -17.70 39.01 2.73
N ARG A 146 -18.16 38.30 1.69
CA ARG A 146 -19.59 38.14 1.40
C ARG A 146 -20.13 36.82 1.91
N ILE A 147 -21.10 36.87 2.82
CA ILE A 147 -21.82 35.71 3.35
C ILE A 147 -23.25 35.75 2.82
N LYS A 148 -23.73 34.63 2.26
CA LYS A 148 -25.09 34.48 1.74
C LYS A 148 -25.67 33.14 2.17
N GLY A 149 -26.94 33.14 2.52
CA GLY A 149 -27.69 31.93 2.86
C GLY A 149 -29.14 32.28 3.13
N GLY A 150 -30.03 31.27 3.11
CA GLY A 150 -31.42 31.46 3.52
C GLY A 150 -31.56 31.86 4.99
N CYS A 151 -30.56 31.54 5.82
CA CYS A 151 -30.42 31.99 7.20
C CYS A 151 -28.92 32.07 7.56
N VAL A 152 -28.54 33.08 8.34
CA VAL A 152 -27.20 33.21 8.92
C VAL A 152 -27.38 33.40 10.43
N GLN A 153 -26.92 32.44 11.21
CA GLN A 153 -26.96 32.48 12.67
C GLN A 153 -25.56 32.80 13.20
N ILE A 154 -25.46 33.87 13.98
CA ILE A 154 -24.22 34.32 14.63
C ILE A 154 -24.53 34.48 16.11
N ASN A 155 -23.70 33.89 16.97
CA ASN A 155 -23.76 33.96 18.42
C ASN A 155 -22.35 34.12 18.97
#